data_AF-A0A293M1G0-F1
#
_entry.id   AF-A0A293M1G0-F1
#
_cell.length_a   1.000
_cell.length_b   1.000
_cell.length_c   1.000
_cell.angle_alpha   90.00
_cell.angle_beta   90.00
_cell.angle_gamma   90.00
#
_symmetry.space_group_name_H-M   'P 1'
#
loop_
_entity.id
_entity.type
_entity.pdbx_description
1 polymer ?
#
loop_
_entity_poly.entity_id
_entity_poly.type
_entity_poly.pdbx_seq_one_letter_code
_entity_poly.pdbx_strand_id
1 'polypeptide(L)'
;MLEKKIEELTRELENHRSSIDGQNKSFYEMKKRKDTLQTERNELWRHENSLQQNLATLKEELSKKDQGLRSMTGKATLNGRDSVRKVLQTFREKGGSYENIANSYYGMLIENFDCEKTIYTAVEVTSGNKLFYHIVESDRIGTKILQEMNRQQLPGEVTFMPLNRLVYKDMDYPNSNDAIPMISKLNFEPKFEAAMKYIYGKTLICRNLEVATQIARTSNLDCITLDGDQVSHKGALTGGYFDTRRSRLDLHKAHMQLMKEIGEVEKQLAEHKQKLTDTESQINQVVSDMQKAETKNSKNKDVFDKLKADIRLMKEELTALDRSKQPKERSLGSLDSSLKSMESTEQSLRSELQQDLLTQLSVTDQQEVDRLNDDIRRLTQENKEAFSERMRLEAEKN
;
A
#
# COMPACT_ATOMS: atom_id res chain seq x y z
N MET A 1 2.28 52.46 22.29
CA MET A 1 2.65 51.78 21.03
C MET A 1 3.25 50.39 21.28
N LEU A 2 4.21 50.22 22.22
CA LEU A 2 4.76 48.90 22.54
C LEU A 2 3.71 47.89 23.04
N GLU A 3 2.77 48.30 23.91
CA GLU A 3 1.74 47.39 24.45
C GLU A 3 0.87 46.77 23.37
N LYS A 4 0.35 47.58 22.43
CA LYS A 4 -0.41 47.08 21.28
C LYS A 4 0.39 46.09 20.43
N LYS A 5 1.69 46.35 20.26
CA LYS A 5 2.58 45.48 19.47
C LYS A 5 2.87 44.15 20.20
N ILE A 6 3.01 44.18 21.52
CA ILE A 6 3.10 42.97 22.35
C ILE A 6 1.81 42.15 22.23
N GLU A 7 0.65 42.80 22.24
CA GLU A 7 -0.66 42.15 22.14
C GLU A 7 -0.87 41.49 20.77
N GLU A 8 -0.50 42.17 19.68
CA GLU A 8 -0.48 41.62 18.32
C GLU A 8 0.44 40.40 18.20
N LEU A 9 1.70 40.51 18.63
CA LEU A 9 2.66 39.40 18.59
C LEU A 9 2.22 38.22 19.47
N THR A 10 1.57 38.49 20.61
CA THR A 10 1.03 37.43 21.49
C THR A 10 -0.09 36.67 20.80
N ARG A 11 -0.94 37.36 20.03
CA ARG A 11 -1.99 36.73 19.22
C ARG A 11 -1.41 35.89 18.09
N GLU A 12 -0.38 36.36 17.40
CA GLU A 12 0.34 35.57 16.40
C GLU A 12 1.01 34.33 17.00
N LEU A 13 1.61 34.46 18.19
CA LEU A 13 2.22 33.36 18.92
C LEU A 13 1.20 32.27 19.27
N GLU A 14 0.00 32.64 19.71
CA GLU A 14 -1.08 31.68 20.02
C GLU A 14 -1.63 30.98 18.75
N ASN A 15 -1.69 31.70 17.62
CA ASN A 15 -2.04 31.11 16.33
C ASN A 15 -0.99 30.06 15.89
N HIS A 16 0.30 30.38 16.02
CA HIS A 16 1.38 29.45 15.72
C HIS A 16 1.36 28.24 16.66
N ARG A 17 1.09 28.43 17.96
CA ARG A 17 0.92 27.34 18.93
C ARG A 17 -0.20 26.39 18.52
N SER A 18 -1.38 26.93 18.20
CA SER A 18 -2.53 26.14 17.75
C SER A 18 -2.22 25.38 16.46
N SER A 19 -1.48 26.01 15.53
CA SER A 19 -1.04 25.35 14.30
C SER A 19 -0.04 24.21 14.56
N ILE A 20 0.87 24.35 15.53
CA ILE A 20 1.84 23.31 15.91
C ILE A 20 1.11 22.12 16.53
N ASP A 21 0.18 22.36 17.45
CA ASP A 21 -0.59 21.28 18.09
C ASP A 21 -1.46 20.53 17.08
N GLY A 22 -2.11 21.25 16.16
CA GLY A 22 -2.87 20.63 15.06
C GLY A 22 -1.99 19.78 14.13
N GLN A 23 -0.79 20.27 13.80
CA GLN A 23 0.17 19.52 12.96
C GLN A 23 0.72 18.29 13.68
N ASN A 24 1.02 18.39 14.98
CA ASN A 24 1.46 17.24 15.79
C ASN A 24 0.39 16.15 15.85
N LYS A 25 -0.89 16.53 16.00
CA LYS A 25 -2.00 15.57 15.97
C LYS A 25 -2.14 14.88 14.62
N SER A 26 -2.12 15.65 13.52
CA SER A 26 -2.15 15.10 12.16
C SER A 26 -0.95 14.18 11.88
N PHE A 27 0.24 14.54 12.35
CA PHE A 27 1.44 13.70 12.25
C PHE A 27 1.28 12.37 12.99
N TYR A 28 0.68 12.39 14.19
CA TYR A 28 0.40 11.18 14.94
C TYR A 28 -0.60 10.26 14.21
N GLU A 29 -1.64 10.83 13.61
CA GLU A 29 -2.61 10.09 12.78
C GLU A 29 -1.95 9.47 11.54
N MET A 30 -1.10 10.23 10.83
CA MET A 30 -0.32 9.73 9.70
C MET A 30 0.63 8.61 10.10
N LYS A 31 1.30 8.73 11.26
CA LYS A 31 2.17 7.69 11.80
C LYS A 31 1.38 6.40 12.09
N LYS A 32 0.23 6.51 12.75
CA LYS A 32 -0.66 5.36 12.98
C LYS A 32 -1.11 4.72 11.68
N ARG A 33 -1.47 5.52 10.66
CA ARG A 33 -1.86 5.02 9.33
C ARG A 33 -0.70 4.29 8.65
N LYS A 34 0.51 4.83 8.71
CA LYS A 34 1.73 4.17 8.20
C LYS A 34 1.95 2.82 8.87
N ASP A 35 1.86 2.76 10.20
CA ASP A 35 2.08 1.52 10.95
C ASP A 35 1.03 0.45 10.56
N THR A 36 -0.24 0.85 10.39
CA THR A 36 -1.28 -0.07 9.89
C THR A 36 -0.99 -0.59 8.48
N LEU A 37 -0.60 0.29 7.56
CA LEU A 37 -0.26 -0.09 6.18
C LEU A 37 1.00 -0.98 6.13
N GLN A 38 1.98 -0.74 7.01
CA GLN A 38 3.17 -1.59 7.11
C GLN A 38 2.84 -3.00 7.59
N THR A 39 1.93 -3.14 8.55
CA THR A 39 1.43 -4.46 8.97
C THR A 39 0.71 -5.17 7.83
N GLU A 40 -0.21 -4.48 7.15
CA GLU A 40 -0.92 -5.02 5.98
C GLU A 40 0.04 -5.45 4.87
N ARG A 41 1.05 -4.62 4.56
CA ARG A 41 2.12 -4.95 3.59
C ARG A 41 2.88 -6.22 3.99
N ASN A 42 3.21 -6.38 5.27
CA ASN A 42 3.92 -7.57 5.75
C ASN A 42 3.05 -8.83 5.65
N GLU A 43 1.75 -8.72 5.93
CA GLU A 43 0.79 -9.82 5.78
C GLU A 43 0.60 -10.22 4.31
N LEU A 44 0.40 -9.24 3.42
CA LEU A 44 0.32 -9.46 1.99
C LEU A 44 1.59 -10.13 1.45
N TRP A 45 2.77 -9.68 1.88
CA TRP A 45 4.05 -10.26 1.48
C TRP A 45 4.21 -11.71 1.97
N ARG A 46 3.80 -12.03 3.20
CA ARG A 46 3.81 -13.41 3.70
C ARG A 46 2.87 -14.31 2.90
N HIS A 47 1.68 -13.81 2.57
CA HIS A 47 0.71 -14.55 1.77
C HIS A 47 1.22 -14.76 0.34
N GLU A 48 1.82 -13.74 -0.27
CA GLU A 48 2.44 -13.84 -1.58
C GLU A 48 3.53 -14.93 -1.60
N ASN A 49 4.44 -14.94 -0.63
CA ASN A 49 5.47 -15.96 -0.53
C ASN A 49 4.89 -17.37 -0.38
N SER A 50 3.81 -17.52 0.41
CA SER A 50 3.13 -18.81 0.56
C SER A 50 2.50 -19.26 -0.76
N LEU A 51 1.86 -18.35 -1.51
CA LEU A 51 1.32 -18.64 -2.84
C LEU A 51 2.42 -18.98 -3.85
N GLN A 52 3.56 -18.29 -3.82
CA GLN A 52 4.70 -18.59 -4.68
C GLN A 52 5.29 -19.97 -4.40
N GLN A 53 5.42 -20.35 -3.12
CA GLN A 53 5.86 -21.69 -2.73
C GLN A 53 4.87 -22.76 -3.19
N ASN A 54 3.56 -22.56 -2.97
CA ASN A 54 2.52 -23.47 -3.44
C ASN A 54 2.56 -23.62 -4.97
N LEU A 55 2.69 -22.52 -5.69
CA LEU A 55 2.82 -22.52 -7.15
C LEU A 55 4.04 -23.32 -7.63
N ALA A 56 5.18 -23.20 -6.94
CA ALA A 56 6.38 -23.97 -7.25
C ALA A 56 6.15 -25.47 -7.04
N THR A 57 5.51 -25.87 -5.94
CA THR A 57 5.15 -27.27 -5.66
C THR A 57 4.19 -27.82 -6.72
N LEU A 58 3.11 -27.09 -7.05
CA LEU A 58 2.16 -27.51 -8.09
C LEU A 58 2.83 -27.64 -9.46
N LYS A 59 3.75 -26.73 -9.82
CA LYS A 59 4.52 -26.81 -11.08
C LYS A 59 5.45 -28.02 -11.10
N GLU A 60 6.06 -28.37 -9.97
CA GLU A 60 6.89 -29.58 -9.85
C GLU A 60 6.03 -30.85 -10.00
N GLU A 61 4.87 -30.90 -9.36
CA GLU A 61 3.93 -32.02 -9.51
C GLU A 61 3.42 -32.15 -10.95
N LEU A 62 3.06 -31.04 -11.60
CA LEU A 62 2.67 -31.01 -13.01
C LEU A 62 3.79 -31.58 -13.90
N SER A 63 5.04 -31.16 -13.66
CA SER A 63 6.21 -31.67 -14.38
C SER A 63 6.38 -33.19 -14.21
N LYS A 64 6.22 -33.71 -12.98
CA LYS A 64 6.24 -35.16 -12.71
C LYS A 64 5.13 -35.90 -13.47
N LYS A 65 3.91 -35.35 -13.51
CA LYS A 65 2.78 -35.95 -14.25
C LYS A 65 3.01 -35.91 -15.77
N ASP A 66 3.53 -34.81 -16.32
CA ASP A 66 3.87 -34.69 -17.75
C ASP A 66 5.00 -35.66 -18.13
N GLN A 67 6.02 -35.83 -17.27
CA GLN A 67 7.06 -36.83 -17.48
C GLN A 67 6.50 -38.26 -17.45
N GLY A 68 5.55 -38.53 -16.55
CA GLY A 68 4.79 -39.79 -16.52
C GLY A 68 4.07 -40.06 -17.85
N LEU A 69 3.34 -39.07 -18.36
CA LEU A 69 2.68 -39.15 -19.67
C LEU A 69 3.67 -39.36 -20.83
N ARG A 70 4.83 -38.69 -20.81
CA ARG A 70 5.93 -38.87 -21.80
C ARG A 70 6.47 -40.28 -21.83
N SER A 71 6.64 -40.89 -20.65
CA SER A 71 7.12 -42.27 -20.56
C SER A 71 6.15 -43.28 -21.16
N MET A 72 4.85 -42.98 -21.14
CA MET A 72 3.79 -43.92 -21.55
C MET A 72 3.30 -43.72 -22.98
N THR A 73 3.30 -42.48 -23.47
CA THR A 73 2.71 -42.12 -24.78
C THR A 73 3.75 -42.13 -25.91
N GLY A 74 5.03 -42.06 -25.56
CA GLY A 74 6.13 -41.90 -26.50
C GLY A 74 6.48 -40.43 -26.73
N LYS A 75 7.78 -40.18 -26.97
CA LYS A 75 8.33 -38.82 -27.10
C LYS A 75 7.81 -38.10 -28.35
N ALA A 76 7.60 -38.81 -29.46
CA ALA A 76 7.16 -38.21 -30.73
C ALA A 76 5.80 -37.53 -30.61
N THR A 77 4.80 -38.22 -30.05
CA THR A 77 3.43 -37.72 -29.87
C THR A 77 3.37 -36.50 -28.95
N LEU A 78 4.06 -36.54 -27.81
CA LEU A 78 4.02 -35.40 -26.87
C LEU A 78 4.88 -34.22 -27.32
N ASN A 79 5.99 -34.44 -28.02
CA ASN A 79 6.67 -33.36 -28.72
C ASN A 79 5.77 -32.75 -29.79
N GLY A 80 4.97 -33.57 -30.48
CA GLY A 80 3.95 -33.13 -31.43
C GLY A 80 2.90 -32.23 -30.79
N ARG A 81 2.36 -32.64 -29.62
CA ARG A 81 1.45 -31.83 -28.79
C ARG A 81 2.05 -30.45 -28.47
N ASP A 82 3.30 -30.42 -28.00
CA ASP A 82 3.97 -29.18 -27.61
C ASP A 82 4.25 -28.29 -28.84
N SER A 83 4.61 -28.88 -29.99
CA SER A 83 4.80 -28.20 -31.26
C SER A 83 3.50 -27.58 -31.79
N VAL A 84 2.38 -28.31 -31.71
CA VAL A 84 1.05 -27.77 -32.05
C VAL A 84 0.69 -26.60 -31.14
N ARG A 85 0.92 -26.72 -29.82
CA ARG A 85 0.69 -25.61 -28.88
C ARG A 85 1.49 -24.36 -29.27
N LYS A 86 2.77 -24.51 -29.63
CA LYS A 86 3.62 -23.40 -30.08
C LYS A 86 3.10 -22.76 -31.38
N VAL A 87 2.68 -23.57 -32.35
CA VAL A 87 2.08 -23.07 -33.61
C VAL A 87 0.79 -22.30 -33.35
N LEU A 88 -0.09 -22.83 -32.49
CA LEU A 88 -1.34 -22.16 -32.11
C LEU A 88 -1.06 -20.82 -31.41
N GLN A 89 -0.04 -20.76 -30.56
CA GLN A 89 0.40 -19.50 -29.95
C GLN A 89 0.87 -18.50 -31.01
N THR A 90 1.72 -18.92 -31.95
CA THR A 90 2.16 -18.06 -33.07
C THR A 90 0.96 -17.55 -33.89
N PHE A 91 -0.06 -18.38 -34.10
CA PHE A 91 -1.27 -17.98 -34.81
C PHE A 91 -2.11 -16.96 -34.03
N ARG A 92 -2.21 -17.08 -32.71
CA ARG A 92 -2.87 -16.09 -31.85
C ARG A 92 -2.12 -14.76 -31.85
N GLU A 93 -0.79 -14.79 -31.77
CA GLU A 93 0.06 -13.58 -31.81
C GLU A 93 -0.03 -12.83 -33.16
N LYS A 94 -0.17 -13.56 -34.27
CA LYS A 94 -0.36 -12.97 -35.61
C LYS A 94 -1.72 -12.30 -35.81
N GLY A 95 -2.73 -12.68 -35.03
CA GLY A 95 -4.09 -12.13 -35.10
C GLY A 95 -4.83 -12.38 -36.42
N GLY A 96 -6.03 -11.80 -36.52
CA GLY A 96 -6.84 -11.81 -37.74
C GLY A 96 -7.26 -13.22 -38.18
N SER A 97 -7.00 -13.58 -39.44
CA SER A 97 -7.39 -14.90 -39.97
C SER A 97 -6.65 -16.07 -39.30
N TYR A 98 -5.47 -15.83 -38.71
CA TYR A 98 -4.71 -16.87 -38.02
C TYR A 98 -5.30 -17.21 -36.66
N GLU A 99 -5.88 -16.22 -35.97
CA GLU A 99 -6.58 -16.43 -34.71
C GLU A 99 -7.81 -17.32 -34.89
N ASN A 100 -8.57 -17.13 -35.98
CA ASN A 100 -9.70 -18.02 -36.32
C ASN A 100 -9.24 -19.48 -36.50
N ILE A 101 -8.08 -19.70 -37.14
CA ILE A 101 -7.52 -21.06 -37.28
C ILE A 101 -7.19 -21.66 -35.92
N ALA A 102 -6.65 -20.85 -35.00
CA ALA A 102 -6.35 -21.31 -33.65
C ALA A 102 -7.62 -21.61 -32.82
N ASN A 103 -8.72 -20.92 -33.08
CA ASN A 103 -10.03 -21.16 -32.45
C ASN A 103 -10.75 -22.39 -33.01
N SER A 104 -10.50 -22.74 -34.29
CA SER A 104 -11.02 -23.95 -34.94
C SER A 104 -10.24 -25.24 -34.59
N TYR A 105 -9.29 -25.17 -33.65
CA TYR A 105 -8.61 -26.33 -33.06
C TYR A 105 -9.22 -26.65 -31.70
N TYR A 106 -9.63 -27.91 -31.51
CA TYR A 106 -10.43 -28.31 -30.34
C TYR A 106 -9.67 -29.14 -29.30
N GLY A 107 -8.35 -29.31 -29.45
CA GLY A 107 -7.57 -30.13 -28.52
C GLY A 107 -7.39 -31.58 -28.97
N MET A 108 -6.86 -32.41 -28.09
CA MET A 108 -6.70 -33.86 -28.32
C MET A 108 -7.98 -34.62 -27.94
N LEU A 109 -8.16 -35.84 -28.46
CA LEU A 109 -9.32 -36.68 -28.13
C LEU A 109 -9.48 -36.87 -26.61
N ILE A 110 -8.37 -37.13 -25.90
CA ILE A 110 -8.32 -37.33 -24.44
C ILE A 110 -8.84 -36.13 -23.62
N GLU A 111 -8.87 -34.93 -24.21
CA GLU A 111 -9.35 -33.71 -23.57
C GLU A 111 -10.86 -33.47 -23.79
N ASN A 112 -11.48 -34.22 -24.71
CA ASN A 112 -12.81 -33.92 -25.26
C ASN A 112 -13.89 -34.97 -24.90
N PHE A 113 -13.61 -35.87 -23.96
CA PHE A 113 -14.60 -36.77 -23.34
C PHE A 113 -14.25 -37.05 -21.87
N ASP A 114 -15.24 -37.49 -21.08
CA ASP A 114 -15.05 -38.04 -19.74
C ASP A 114 -15.77 -39.38 -19.60
N CYS A 115 -15.32 -40.22 -18.67
CA CYS A 115 -15.91 -41.53 -18.41
C CYS A 115 -15.67 -41.99 -16.96
N GLU A 116 -16.35 -43.06 -16.55
CA GLU A 116 -16.14 -43.65 -15.23
C GLU A 116 -14.81 -44.40 -15.13
N LYS A 117 -14.15 -44.35 -13.96
CA LYS A 117 -12.87 -45.04 -13.72
C LYS A 117 -12.93 -46.55 -13.97
N THR A 118 -14.11 -47.16 -13.82
CA THR A 118 -14.37 -48.58 -14.05
C THR A 118 -14.12 -49.02 -15.49
N ILE A 119 -14.21 -48.09 -16.45
CA ILE A 119 -14.03 -48.39 -17.89
C ILE A 119 -12.75 -47.80 -18.49
N TYR A 120 -11.87 -47.21 -17.67
CA TYR A 120 -10.64 -46.57 -18.15
C TYR A 120 -9.77 -47.53 -18.97
N THR A 121 -9.53 -48.75 -18.48
CA THR A 121 -8.73 -49.75 -19.19
C THR A 121 -9.34 -50.07 -20.55
N ALA A 122 -10.64 -50.36 -20.60
CA ALA A 122 -11.34 -50.66 -21.85
C ALA A 122 -11.25 -49.50 -22.86
N VAL A 123 -11.47 -48.26 -22.41
CA VAL A 123 -11.38 -47.07 -23.26
C VAL A 123 -9.95 -46.83 -23.74
N GLU A 124 -8.96 -46.97 -22.87
CA GLU A 124 -7.55 -46.79 -23.19
C GLU A 124 -7.03 -47.79 -24.21
N VAL A 125 -7.39 -49.07 -24.06
CA VAL A 125 -7.00 -50.14 -24.98
C VAL A 125 -7.68 -49.93 -26.34
N THR A 126 -8.98 -49.66 -26.34
CA THR A 126 -9.76 -49.40 -27.57
C THR A 126 -9.19 -48.23 -28.37
N SER A 127 -8.79 -47.17 -27.67
CA SER A 127 -8.25 -45.96 -28.30
C SER A 127 -6.79 -46.09 -28.71
N GLY A 128 -5.98 -46.81 -27.94
CA GLY A 128 -4.53 -46.88 -28.12
C GLY A 128 -3.90 -45.49 -28.19
N ASN A 129 -3.12 -45.20 -29.23
CA ASN A 129 -2.52 -43.88 -29.46
C ASN A 129 -3.51 -42.83 -29.99
N LYS A 130 -4.72 -43.24 -30.42
CA LYS A 130 -5.75 -42.33 -30.94
C LYS A 130 -6.26 -41.34 -29.88
N LEU A 131 -6.05 -41.63 -28.59
CA LEU A 131 -6.27 -40.68 -27.48
C LEU A 131 -5.60 -39.33 -27.71
N PHE A 132 -4.45 -39.32 -28.39
CA PHE A 132 -3.65 -38.12 -28.62
C PHE A 132 -3.86 -37.54 -30.02
N TYR A 133 -4.87 -37.99 -30.75
CA TYR A 133 -5.22 -37.39 -32.03
C TYR A 133 -5.89 -36.03 -31.81
N HIS A 134 -5.52 -35.06 -32.63
CA HIS A 134 -5.96 -33.68 -32.53
C HIS A 134 -7.27 -33.46 -33.29
N ILE A 135 -8.33 -33.04 -32.60
CA ILE A 135 -9.62 -32.74 -33.21
C ILE A 135 -9.58 -31.32 -33.79
N VAL A 136 -9.92 -31.19 -35.06
CA VAL A 136 -10.00 -29.91 -35.77
C VAL A 136 -11.29 -29.80 -36.55
N GLU A 137 -11.78 -28.58 -36.72
CA GLU A 137 -13.02 -28.33 -37.46
C GLU A 137 -12.99 -28.86 -38.90
N SER A 138 -11.88 -28.60 -39.62
CA SER A 138 -11.70 -29.08 -40.99
C SER A 138 -10.28 -29.49 -41.32
N ASP A 139 -10.13 -30.28 -42.39
CA ASP A 139 -8.85 -30.71 -42.96
C ASP A 139 -7.94 -29.53 -43.35
N ARG A 140 -8.54 -28.40 -43.74
CA ARG A 140 -7.82 -27.16 -44.03
C ARG A 140 -7.08 -26.63 -42.79
N ILE A 141 -7.70 -26.69 -41.61
CA ILE A 141 -7.11 -26.24 -40.35
C ILE A 141 -5.91 -27.12 -39.98
N GLY A 142 -6.10 -28.45 -40.01
CA GLY A 142 -5.01 -29.40 -39.75
C GLY A 142 -3.82 -29.22 -40.71
N THR A 143 -4.10 -28.98 -41.99
CA THR A 143 -3.06 -28.76 -43.00
C THR A 143 -2.27 -27.46 -42.74
N LYS A 144 -2.94 -26.36 -42.37
CA LYS A 144 -2.26 -25.11 -42.03
C LYS A 144 -1.39 -25.23 -40.79
N ILE A 145 -1.85 -25.95 -39.76
CA ILE A 145 -1.04 -26.21 -38.55
C ILE A 145 0.20 -27.04 -38.92
N LEU A 146 0.05 -28.09 -39.73
CA LEU A 146 1.18 -28.89 -40.22
C LEU A 146 2.18 -28.07 -41.06
N GLN A 147 1.68 -27.23 -41.96
CA GLN A 147 2.53 -26.36 -42.78
C GLN A 147 3.37 -25.42 -41.92
N GLU A 148 2.77 -24.80 -40.90
CA GLU A 148 3.48 -23.90 -40.00
C GLU A 148 4.46 -24.68 -39.10
N MET A 149 4.08 -25.87 -38.62
CA MET A 149 4.95 -26.75 -37.85
C MET A 149 6.22 -27.12 -38.65
N ASN A 150 6.05 -27.49 -39.92
CA ASN A 150 7.15 -27.82 -40.84
C ASN A 150 7.99 -26.58 -41.17
N ARG A 151 7.36 -25.42 -41.41
CA ARG A 151 8.04 -24.15 -41.67
C ARG A 151 8.96 -23.74 -40.50
N GLN A 152 8.52 -24.00 -39.27
CA GLN A 152 9.29 -23.75 -38.06
C GLN A 152 10.23 -24.90 -37.66
N GLN A 153 10.28 -25.99 -38.45
CA GLN A 153 11.08 -27.19 -38.20
C GLN A 153 10.87 -27.77 -36.79
N LEU A 154 9.63 -27.78 -36.32
CA LEU A 154 9.31 -28.25 -34.97
C LEU A 154 9.28 -29.78 -34.89
N PRO A 155 9.77 -30.38 -33.79
CA PRO A 155 9.84 -31.83 -33.64
C PRO A 155 8.48 -32.47 -33.29
N GLY A 156 8.36 -33.76 -33.58
CA GLY A 156 7.24 -34.60 -33.13
C GLY A 156 6.30 -35.05 -34.24
N GLU A 157 5.39 -35.94 -33.87
CA GLU A 157 4.40 -36.53 -34.77
C GLU A 157 3.00 -36.18 -34.28
N VAL A 158 2.14 -35.76 -35.21
CA VAL A 158 0.77 -35.38 -34.91
C VAL A 158 -0.17 -35.99 -35.92
N THR A 159 -1.32 -36.45 -35.45
CA THR A 159 -2.42 -36.93 -36.30
C THR A 159 -3.64 -36.07 -36.04
N PHE A 160 -4.21 -35.51 -37.10
CA PHE A 160 -5.41 -34.68 -37.03
C PHE A 160 -6.66 -35.47 -37.41
N MET A 161 -7.76 -35.22 -36.70
CA MET A 161 -9.10 -35.73 -36.95
C MET A 161 -10.00 -34.57 -37.39
N PRO A 162 -10.10 -34.31 -38.71
CA PRO A 162 -10.94 -33.25 -39.23
C PRO A 162 -12.42 -33.65 -39.23
N LEU A 163 -13.23 -32.96 -38.41
CA LEU A 163 -14.64 -33.28 -38.23
C LEU A 163 -15.43 -33.30 -39.54
N ASN A 164 -15.11 -32.42 -40.49
CA ASN A 164 -15.76 -32.36 -41.80
C ASN A 164 -15.49 -33.57 -42.73
N ARG A 165 -14.49 -34.41 -42.45
CA ARG A 165 -14.13 -35.57 -43.29
C ARG A 165 -14.29 -36.91 -42.58
N LEU A 166 -14.59 -36.92 -41.29
CA LEU A 166 -14.76 -38.17 -40.55
C LEU A 166 -16.03 -38.88 -41.03
N VAL A 167 -15.83 -40.03 -41.66
CA VAL A 167 -16.91 -40.92 -42.06
C VAL A 167 -17.12 -41.94 -40.96
N TYR A 168 -18.29 -41.89 -40.32
CA TYR A 168 -18.76 -42.93 -39.41
C TYR A 168 -20.03 -43.57 -39.98
N LYS A 169 -20.33 -44.78 -39.54
CA LYS A 169 -21.60 -45.45 -39.85
C LYS A 169 -22.35 -45.58 -38.54
N ASP A 170 -23.64 -45.26 -38.56
CA ASP A 170 -24.51 -45.65 -37.46
C ASP A 170 -24.59 -47.18 -37.44
N MET A 171 -24.34 -47.75 -36.26
CA MET A 171 -24.27 -49.18 -36.06
C MET A 171 -25.53 -49.63 -35.32
N ASP A 172 -26.15 -50.70 -35.80
CA ASP A 172 -27.20 -51.37 -35.06
C ASP A 172 -26.56 -52.20 -33.95
N TYR A 173 -26.73 -51.74 -32.71
CA TYR A 173 -26.18 -52.44 -31.55
C TYR A 173 -27.08 -53.62 -31.16
N PRO A 174 -26.51 -54.79 -30.85
CA PRO A 174 -27.29 -55.94 -30.41
C PRO A 174 -27.99 -55.62 -29.08
N ASN A 175 -29.28 -55.95 -28.98
CA ASN A 175 -30.03 -55.82 -27.74
C ASN A 175 -29.71 -57.01 -26.82
N SER A 176 -28.57 -56.95 -26.13
CA SER A 176 -28.09 -57.97 -25.21
C SER A 176 -27.88 -57.38 -23.82
N ASN A 177 -28.28 -58.11 -22.77
CA ASN A 177 -28.01 -57.70 -21.39
C ASN A 177 -26.53 -57.83 -20.98
N ASP A 178 -25.72 -58.48 -21.82
CA ASP A 178 -24.33 -58.82 -21.50
C ASP A 178 -23.31 -57.96 -22.28
N ALA A 179 -23.78 -57.03 -23.11
CA ALA A 179 -22.95 -56.10 -23.86
C ALA A 179 -23.60 -54.71 -23.96
N ILE A 180 -22.78 -53.67 -23.83
CA ILE A 180 -23.19 -52.27 -23.94
C ILE A 180 -22.30 -51.52 -24.94
N PRO A 181 -22.82 -50.58 -25.75
CA PRO A 181 -22.00 -49.76 -26.62
C PRO A 181 -21.04 -48.89 -25.81
N MET A 182 -19.73 -48.91 -26.12
CA MET A 182 -18.74 -48.12 -25.39
C MET A 182 -19.09 -46.62 -25.42
N ILE A 183 -19.50 -46.12 -26.58
CA ILE A 183 -19.88 -44.70 -26.78
C ILE A 183 -21.01 -44.25 -25.85
N SER A 184 -21.90 -45.15 -25.41
CA SER A 184 -23.01 -44.83 -24.50
C SER A 184 -22.56 -44.54 -23.06
N LYS A 185 -21.32 -44.89 -22.72
CA LYS A 185 -20.71 -44.66 -21.40
C LYS A 185 -19.69 -43.51 -21.40
N LEU A 186 -19.59 -42.78 -22.52
CA LEU A 186 -18.73 -41.62 -22.65
C LEU A 186 -19.57 -40.34 -22.62
N ASN A 187 -19.12 -39.36 -21.84
CA ASN A 187 -19.71 -38.02 -21.80
C ASN A 187 -18.89 -37.10 -22.69
N PHE A 188 -19.50 -36.52 -23.72
CA PHE A 188 -18.83 -35.62 -24.66
C PHE A 188 -19.83 -34.61 -25.26
N GLU A 189 -19.31 -33.52 -25.82
CA GLU A 189 -20.14 -32.52 -26.49
C GLU A 189 -20.65 -33.02 -27.85
N PRO A 190 -21.92 -32.76 -28.25
CA PRO A 190 -22.47 -33.22 -29.52
C PRO A 190 -21.66 -32.81 -30.75
N LYS A 191 -20.96 -31.67 -30.69
CA LYS A 191 -20.06 -31.21 -31.77
C LYS A 191 -18.93 -32.21 -32.10
N PHE A 192 -18.57 -33.09 -31.16
CA PHE A 192 -17.53 -34.11 -31.33
C PHE A 192 -18.07 -35.50 -31.63
N GLU A 193 -19.39 -35.65 -31.83
CA GLU A 193 -20.03 -36.94 -32.07
C GLU A 193 -19.38 -37.72 -33.23
N ALA A 194 -19.02 -37.03 -34.32
CA ALA A 194 -18.35 -37.66 -35.46
C ALA A 194 -17.00 -38.31 -35.08
N ALA A 195 -16.21 -37.64 -34.23
CA ALA A 195 -14.94 -38.18 -33.73
C ALA A 195 -15.17 -39.33 -32.75
N MET A 196 -16.13 -39.21 -31.84
CA MET A 196 -16.42 -40.24 -30.86
C MET A 196 -17.00 -41.51 -31.51
N LYS A 197 -17.92 -41.37 -32.47
CA LYS A 197 -18.44 -42.51 -33.26
C LYS A 197 -17.37 -43.15 -34.13
N TYR A 198 -16.45 -42.37 -34.70
CA TYR A 198 -15.34 -42.92 -35.48
C TYR A 198 -14.41 -43.81 -34.63
N ILE A 199 -14.14 -43.45 -33.37
CA ILE A 199 -13.24 -44.20 -32.50
C ILE A 199 -13.96 -45.31 -31.73
N TYR A 200 -15.09 -45.00 -31.10
CA TYR A 200 -15.77 -45.87 -30.13
C TYR A 200 -17.08 -46.47 -30.66
N GLY A 201 -17.59 -46.00 -31.81
CA GLY A 201 -18.90 -46.40 -32.32
C GLY A 201 -18.97 -47.88 -32.74
N LYS A 202 -17.82 -48.53 -33.00
CA LYS A 202 -17.74 -49.95 -33.39
C LYS A 202 -17.38 -50.89 -32.26
N THR A 203 -17.31 -50.41 -31.02
CA THR A 203 -16.82 -51.19 -29.88
C THR A 203 -17.90 -51.40 -28.82
N LEU A 204 -18.11 -52.65 -28.45
CA LEU A 204 -19.00 -53.07 -27.35
C LEU A 204 -18.18 -53.46 -26.12
N ILE A 205 -18.61 -53.02 -24.95
CA ILE A 205 -18.09 -53.49 -23.67
C ILE A 205 -18.90 -54.71 -23.25
N CYS A 206 -18.24 -55.86 -23.11
CA CYS A 206 -18.85 -57.15 -22.77
C CYS A 206 -18.50 -57.57 -21.34
N ARG A 207 -19.37 -58.37 -20.70
CA ARG A 207 -19.13 -58.85 -19.32
C ARG A 207 -17.86 -59.70 -19.19
N ASN A 208 -17.59 -60.58 -20.15
CA ASN A 208 -16.45 -61.49 -20.13
C ASN A 208 -15.99 -61.82 -21.56
N LEU A 209 -14.85 -62.49 -21.68
CA LEU A 209 -14.20 -62.80 -22.96
C LEU A 209 -15.01 -63.78 -23.82
N GLU A 210 -15.73 -64.71 -23.20
CA GLU A 210 -16.57 -65.69 -23.88
C GLU A 210 -17.72 -65.01 -24.63
N VAL A 211 -18.44 -64.11 -23.94
CA VAL A 211 -19.50 -63.28 -24.53
C VAL A 211 -18.92 -62.37 -25.61
N ALA A 212 -17.76 -61.74 -25.35
CA ALA A 212 -17.09 -60.89 -26.34
C ALA A 212 -16.78 -61.66 -27.63
N THR A 213 -16.33 -62.91 -27.53
CA THR A 213 -16.02 -63.77 -28.68
C THR A 213 -17.28 -64.17 -29.45
N GLN A 214 -18.36 -64.50 -28.74
CA GLN A 214 -19.63 -64.87 -29.38
C GLN A 214 -20.25 -63.67 -30.13
N ILE A 215 -20.26 -62.50 -29.50
CA ILE A 215 -20.83 -61.28 -30.09
C ILE A 215 -19.98 -60.80 -31.27
N ALA A 216 -18.64 -60.79 -31.15
CA ALA A 216 -17.77 -60.37 -32.25
C ALA A 216 -17.83 -61.30 -33.49
N ARG A 217 -18.23 -62.57 -33.32
CA ARG A 217 -18.46 -63.51 -34.45
C ARG A 217 -19.79 -63.28 -35.17
N THR A 218 -20.82 -62.89 -34.42
CA THR A 218 -22.20 -62.77 -34.93
C THR A 218 -22.53 -61.35 -35.38
N SER A 219 -21.84 -60.36 -34.82
CA SER A 219 -21.96 -58.95 -35.17
C SER A 219 -20.70 -58.43 -35.84
N ASN A 220 -20.82 -57.39 -36.66
CA ASN A 220 -19.67 -56.73 -37.29
C ASN A 220 -19.06 -55.65 -36.36
N LEU A 221 -18.98 -55.96 -35.06
CA LEU A 221 -18.56 -55.06 -33.98
C LEU A 221 -17.38 -55.66 -33.21
N ASP A 222 -16.42 -54.81 -32.85
CA ASP A 222 -15.34 -55.20 -31.95
C ASP A 222 -15.87 -55.27 -30.51
N CYS A 223 -15.37 -56.21 -29.73
CA CYS A 223 -15.80 -56.41 -28.34
C CYS A 223 -14.61 -56.27 -27.40
N ILE A 224 -14.83 -55.74 -26.21
CA ILE A 224 -13.79 -55.60 -25.18
C ILE A 224 -14.35 -55.86 -23.78
N THR A 225 -13.57 -56.47 -22.90
CA THR A 225 -13.93 -56.64 -21.48
C THR A 225 -13.53 -55.42 -20.65
N LEU A 226 -14.03 -55.31 -19.42
CA LEU A 226 -13.59 -54.26 -18.49
C LEU A 226 -12.09 -54.35 -18.16
N ASP A 227 -11.54 -55.56 -18.19
CA ASP A 227 -10.13 -55.85 -17.93
C ASP A 227 -9.21 -55.51 -19.12
N GLY A 228 -9.78 -55.19 -20.28
CA GLY A 228 -9.03 -54.76 -21.47
C GLY A 228 -8.77 -55.86 -22.50
N ASP A 229 -9.35 -57.06 -22.35
CA ASP A 229 -9.25 -58.09 -23.38
C ASP A 229 -10.17 -57.77 -24.55
N GLN A 230 -9.58 -57.61 -25.73
CA GLN A 230 -10.25 -57.21 -26.96
C GLN A 230 -10.38 -58.38 -27.94
N VAL A 231 -11.56 -58.51 -28.54
CA VAL A 231 -11.84 -59.40 -29.66
C VAL A 231 -12.31 -58.57 -30.85
N SER A 232 -11.54 -58.59 -31.92
CA SER A 232 -11.95 -57.93 -33.16
C SER A 232 -13.02 -58.74 -33.87
N HIS A 233 -13.92 -58.04 -34.58
CA HIS A 233 -14.87 -58.66 -35.51
C HIS A 233 -14.18 -59.48 -36.63
N LYS A 234 -12.88 -59.27 -36.85
CA LYS A 234 -12.04 -60.05 -37.79
C LYS A 234 -11.42 -61.30 -37.16
N GLY A 235 -11.71 -61.59 -35.90
CA GLY A 235 -11.24 -62.78 -35.18
C GLY A 235 -9.88 -62.62 -34.50
N ALA A 236 -9.26 -61.44 -34.52
CA ALA A 236 -8.06 -61.19 -33.75
C ALA A 236 -8.40 -61.05 -32.26
N LEU A 237 -7.69 -61.79 -31.39
CA LEU A 237 -7.77 -61.63 -29.94
C LEU A 237 -6.53 -60.91 -29.44
N THR A 238 -6.71 -59.91 -28.59
CA THR A 238 -5.64 -59.14 -27.96
C THR A 238 -5.96 -59.00 -26.49
N GLY A 239 -5.07 -59.45 -25.61
CA GLY A 239 -5.26 -59.41 -24.17
C GLY A 239 -3.93 -59.38 -23.44
N GLY A 240 -3.98 -59.11 -22.14
CA GLY A 240 -2.78 -58.99 -21.32
C GLY A 240 -3.04 -58.34 -19.98
N TYR A 241 -2.00 -58.27 -19.16
CA TYR A 241 -2.09 -57.58 -17.87
C TYR A 241 -1.93 -56.06 -18.06
N PHE A 242 -2.98 -55.31 -17.73
CA PHE A 242 -2.98 -53.85 -17.73
C PHE A 242 -2.86 -53.33 -16.29
N ASP A 243 -1.75 -52.66 -15.99
CA ASP A 243 -1.55 -52.03 -14.69
C ASP A 243 -2.41 -50.77 -14.56
N THR A 244 -3.43 -50.82 -13.70
CA THR A 244 -4.34 -49.70 -13.42
C THR A 244 -3.63 -48.48 -12.84
N ARG A 245 -2.46 -48.67 -12.20
CA ARG A 245 -1.63 -47.55 -11.69
C ARG A 245 -0.99 -46.74 -12.82
N ARG A 246 -0.90 -47.33 -14.02
CA ARG A 246 -0.39 -46.71 -15.23
C ARG A 246 -1.55 -46.43 -16.20
N SER A 247 -2.58 -45.74 -15.73
CA SER A 247 -3.66 -45.23 -16.58
C SER A 247 -3.28 -43.86 -17.18
N ARG A 248 -3.32 -43.76 -18.51
CA ARG A 248 -3.10 -42.50 -19.24
C ARG A 248 -4.24 -41.51 -19.00
N LEU A 249 -5.47 -41.98 -18.89
CA LEU A 249 -6.64 -41.16 -18.60
C LEU A 249 -6.56 -40.55 -17.19
N ASP A 250 -6.18 -41.35 -16.19
CA ASP A 250 -6.04 -40.85 -14.81
C ASP A 250 -4.91 -39.82 -14.70
N LEU A 251 -3.75 -40.08 -15.32
CA LEU A 251 -2.65 -39.13 -15.38
C LEU A 251 -3.02 -37.84 -16.11
N HIS A 252 -3.75 -37.94 -17.23
CA HIS A 252 -4.21 -36.77 -17.97
C HIS A 252 -5.22 -35.95 -17.17
N LYS A 253 -6.17 -36.60 -16.49
CA LYS A 253 -7.16 -35.93 -15.62
C LYS A 253 -6.48 -35.21 -14.46
N ALA A 254 -5.52 -35.85 -13.81
CA ALA A 254 -4.71 -35.22 -12.76
C ALA A 254 -3.90 -34.03 -13.30
N HIS A 255 -3.30 -34.17 -14.49
CA HIS A 255 -2.56 -33.09 -15.15
C HIS A 255 -3.45 -31.89 -15.50
N MET A 256 -4.66 -32.12 -16.00
CA MET A 256 -5.64 -31.06 -16.28
C MET A 256 -6.11 -30.34 -15.01
N GLN A 257 -6.33 -31.10 -13.93
CA GLN A 257 -6.70 -30.54 -12.64
C GLN A 257 -5.58 -29.65 -12.07
N LEU A 258 -4.32 -30.13 -12.11
CA LEU A 258 -3.15 -29.35 -11.70
C LEU A 258 -2.98 -28.07 -12.54
N MET A 259 -3.19 -28.13 -13.86
CA MET A 259 -3.15 -26.91 -14.69
C MET A 259 -4.20 -25.88 -14.27
N LYS A 260 -5.42 -26.34 -13.95
CA LYS A 260 -6.49 -25.45 -13.50
C LYS A 260 -6.15 -24.81 -12.15
N GLU A 261 -5.63 -25.60 -11.21
CA GLU A 261 -5.18 -25.12 -9.90
C GLU A 261 -4.03 -24.13 -10.02
N ILE A 262 -3.04 -24.41 -10.88
CA ILE A 262 -1.95 -23.48 -11.19
C ILE A 262 -2.50 -22.16 -11.73
N GLY A 263 -3.44 -22.20 -12.69
CA GLY A 263 -4.04 -20.99 -13.24
C GLY A 263 -4.78 -20.14 -12.21
N GLU A 264 -5.49 -20.78 -11.29
CA GLU A 264 -6.17 -20.10 -10.17
C GLU A 264 -5.16 -19.47 -9.20
N VAL A 265 -4.11 -20.20 -8.82
CA VAL A 265 -3.05 -19.68 -7.94
C VAL A 265 -2.26 -18.55 -8.62
N GLU A 266 -1.99 -18.63 -9.92
CA GLU A 266 -1.33 -17.57 -10.68
C GLU A 266 -2.18 -16.30 -10.72
N LYS A 267 -3.51 -16.44 -10.88
CA LYS A 267 -4.44 -15.31 -10.80
C LYS A 267 -4.44 -14.67 -9.41
N GLN A 268 -4.55 -15.48 -8.35
CA GLN A 268 -4.48 -14.98 -6.98
C GLN A 268 -3.14 -14.28 -6.71
N LEU A 269 -2.03 -14.84 -7.18
CA LEU A 269 -0.71 -14.24 -7.05
C LEU A 269 -0.63 -12.87 -7.75
N ALA A 270 -1.19 -12.75 -8.95
CA ALA A 270 -1.24 -11.47 -9.68
C ALA A 270 -2.08 -10.42 -8.92
N GLU A 271 -3.24 -10.81 -8.39
CA GLU A 271 -4.08 -9.93 -7.57
C GLU A 271 -3.36 -9.48 -6.28
N HIS A 272 -2.65 -10.39 -5.60
CA HIS A 272 -1.87 -10.06 -4.40
C HIS A 272 -0.69 -9.14 -4.70
N LYS A 273 0.03 -9.35 -5.82
CA LYS A 273 1.11 -8.46 -6.25
C LYS A 273 0.60 -7.05 -6.53
N GLN A 274 -0.57 -6.92 -7.15
CA GLN A 274 -1.19 -5.62 -7.38
C GLN A 274 -1.53 -4.93 -6.06
N LYS A 275 -2.20 -5.64 -5.12
CA LYS A 275 -2.51 -5.10 -3.79
C LYS A 275 -1.27 -4.68 -3.01
N LEU A 276 -0.18 -5.45 -3.11
CA LEU A 276 1.09 -5.12 -2.47
C LEU A 276 1.66 -3.81 -3.05
N THR A 277 1.69 -3.70 -4.38
CA THR A 277 2.14 -2.48 -5.09
C THR A 277 1.31 -1.25 -4.69
N ASP A 278 -0.02 -1.40 -4.62
CA ASP A 278 -0.92 -0.33 -4.21
C ASP A 278 -0.70 0.09 -2.75
N THR A 279 -0.45 -0.88 -1.87
CA THR A 279 -0.16 -0.63 -0.44
C THR A 279 1.19 0.07 -0.28
N GLU A 280 2.22 -0.35 -1.01
CA GLU A 280 3.53 0.29 -1.02
C GLU A 280 3.46 1.74 -1.53
N SER A 281 2.66 1.98 -2.57
CA SER A 281 2.37 3.34 -3.06
C SER A 281 1.70 4.20 -1.99
N GLN A 282 0.70 3.67 -1.27
CA GLN A 282 0.06 4.37 -0.14
C GLN A 282 1.06 4.67 0.99
N ILE A 283 1.94 3.73 1.33
CA ILE A 283 2.99 3.95 2.34
C ILE A 283 3.91 5.09 1.90
N ASN A 284 4.36 5.09 0.65
CA ASN A 284 5.23 6.14 0.11
C ASN A 284 4.56 7.51 0.13
N GLN A 285 3.27 7.58 -0.19
CA GLN A 285 2.49 8.82 -0.11
C GLN A 285 2.41 9.34 1.33
N VAL A 286 2.06 8.48 2.29
CA VAL A 286 1.98 8.85 3.71
C VAL A 286 3.35 9.30 4.23
N VAL A 287 4.43 8.62 3.86
CA VAL A 287 5.80 9.02 4.26
C VAL A 287 6.16 10.39 3.68
N SER A 288 5.82 10.66 2.41
CA SER A 288 6.02 11.97 1.79
C SER A 288 5.26 13.07 2.52
N ASP A 289 3.99 12.82 2.87
CA ASP A 289 3.15 13.79 3.55
C ASP A 289 3.59 14.02 5.01
N MET A 290 4.07 12.98 5.69
CA MET A 290 4.73 13.10 7.00
C MET A 290 5.95 14.01 6.93
N GLN A 291 6.81 13.86 5.92
CA GLN A 291 8.02 14.69 5.76
C GLN A 291 7.68 16.16 5.48
N LYS A 292 6.64 16.42 4.66
CA LYS A 292 6.12 17.78 4.44
C LYS A 292 5.57 18.39 5.73
N ALA A 293 4.80 17.61 6.50
CA ALA A 293 4.23 18.06 7.77
C ALA A 293 5.32 18.37 8.80
N GLU A 294 6.33 17.52 8.91
CA GLU A 294 7.48 17.73 9.80
C GLU A 294 8.27 19.00 9.43
N THR A 295 8.54 19.20 8.13
CA THR A 295 9.21 20.41 7.64
C THR A 295 8.40 21.68 7.95
N LYS A 296 7.08 21.64 7.78
CA LYS A 296 6.18 22.77 8.10
C LYS A 296 6.13 23.04 9.60
N ASN A 297 6.09 21.98 10.41
CA ASN A 297 6.06 22.08 11.87
C ASN A 297 7.38 22.64 12.42
N SER A 298 8.53 22.22 11.87
CA SER A 298 9.84 22.78 12.22
C SER A 298 9.89 24.28 11.94
N LYS A 299 9.46 24.73 10.75
CA LYS A 299 9.42 26.16 10.41
C LYS A 299 8.49 26.95 11.34
N ASN A 300 7.31 26.41 11.65
CA ASN A 300 6.37 27.03 12.58
C ASN A 300 6.97 27.14 13.99
N LYS A 301 7.72 26.13 14.43
CA LYS A 301 8.40 26.12 15.72
C LYS A 301 9.53 27.16 15.77
N ASP A 302 10.32 27.29 14.72
CA ASP A 302 11.37 28.31 14.62
C ASP A 302 10.78 29.73 14.69
N VAL A 303 9.64 29.98 14.02
CA VAL A 303 8.93 31.27 14.11
C VAL A 303 8.35 31.49 15.50
N PHE A 304 7.75 30.46 16.10
CA PHE A 304 7.22 30.51 17.45
C PHE A 304 8.29 30.89 18.48
N ASP A 305 9.47 30.26 18.41
CA ASP A 305 10.57 30.52 19.34
C ASP A 305 11.14 31.93 19.16
N LYS A 306 11.21 32.45 17.92
CA LYS A 306 11.58 33.85 17.64
C LYS A 306 10.57 34.84 18.21
N LEU A 307 9.27 34.67 17.92
CA LEU A 307 8.21 35.53 18.45
C LEU A 307 8.20 35.54 19.98
N LYS A 308 8.43 34.38 20.60
CA LYS A 308 8.51 34.25 22.06
C LYS A 308 9.69 35.05 22.63
N ALA A 309 10.85 35.01 21.98
CA ALA A 309 12.02 35.79 22.36
C ALA A 309 11.77 37.30 22.20
N ASP A 310 11.18 37.72 21.08
CA ASP A 310 10.86 39.12 20.80
C ASP A 310 9.85 39.69 21.82
N ILE A 311 8.78 38.95 22.12
CA ILE A 311 7.80 39.35 23.15
C ILE A 311 8.47 39.48 24.52
N ARG A 312 9.40 38.58 24.86
CA ARG A 312 10.14 38.66 26.13
C ARG A 312 10.98 39.94 26.19
N LEU A 313 11.77 40.22 25.14
CA LEU A 313 12.60 41.42 25.06
C LEU A 313 11.75 42.69 25.12
N MET A 314 10.64 42.76 24.37
CA MET A 314 9.74 43.91 24.41
C MET A 314 9.07 44.09 25.78
N LYS A 315 8.73 43.02 26.49
CA LYS A 315 8.21 43.10 27.87
C LYS A 315 9.26 43.61 28.85
N GLU A 316 10.50 43.16 28.71
CA GLU A 316 11.64 43.65 29.51
C GLU A 316 11.90 45.14 29.23
N GLU A 317 11.84 45.56 27.96
CA GLU A 317 11.95 46.97 27.57
C GLU A 317 10.79 47.81 28.10
N LEU A 318 9.55 47.32 28.03
CA LEU A 318 8.38 47.99 28.58
C LEU A 318 8.51 48.22 30.09
N THR A 319 8.96 47.20 30.83
CA THR A 319 9.17 47.32 32.28
C THR A 319 10.33 48.26 32.62
N ALA A 320 11.39 48.29 31.82
CA ALA A 320 12.47 49.26 31.99
C ALA A 320 11.99 50.70 31.71
N LEU A 321 11.20 50.90 30.66
CA LEU A 321 10.64 52.20 30.30
C LEU A 321 9.71 52.72 31.41
N ASP A 322 8.84 51.86 31.92
CA ASP A 322 7.91 52.19 33.01
C ASP A 322 8.66 52.57 34.31
N ARG A 323 9.70 51.80 34.67
CA ARG A 323 10.61 52.15 35.77
C ARG A 323 11.32 53.49 35.56
N SER A 324 11.66 53.86 34.33
CA SER A 324 12.31 55.14 34.02
C SER A 324 11.35 56.33 33.97
N LYS A 325 10.07 56.07 33.71
CA LYS A 325 9.01 57.08 33.60
C LYS A 325 8.70 57.69 34.96
N GLN A 326 8.55 56.87 36.00
CA GLN A 326 8.17 57.34 37.33
C GLN A 326 9.15 58.36 37.95
N PRO A 327 10.49 58.18 37.89
CA PRO A 327 11.46 59.20 38.33
C PRO A 327 11.42 60.46 37.47
N LYS A 328 11.26 60.33 36.16
CA LYS A 328 11.16 61.49 35.25
C LYS A 328 9.90 62.31 35.52
N GLU A 329 8.76 61.67 35.77
CA GLU A 329 7.52 62.36 36.15
C GLU A 329 7.67 63.08 37.48
N ARG A 330 8.30 62.46 38.49
CA ARG A 330 8.61 63.13 39.76
C ARG A 330 9.55 64.33 39.56
N SER A 331 10.59 64.16 38.75
CA SER A 331 11.54 65.23 38.42
C SER A 331 10.83 66.39 37.72
N LEU A 332 9.97 66.10 36.74
CA LEU A 332 9.19 67.09 36.01
C LEU A 332 8.23 67.85 36.94
N GLY A 333 7.55 67.16 37.86
CA GLY A 333 6.73 67.82 38.89
C GLY A 333 7.54 68.70 39.85
N SER A 334 8.77 68.30 40.20
CA SER A 334 9.67 69.11 41.04
C SER A 334 10.21 70.34 40.32
N LEU A 335 10.55 70.21 39.03
CA LEU A 335 10.97 71.34 38.19
C LEU A 335 9.80 72.31 37.96
N ASP A 336 8.59 71.81 37.70
CA ASP A 336 7.39 72.63 37.54
C ASP A 336 7.06 73.42 38.82
N SER A 337 7.20 72.78 39.98
CA SER A 337 7.05 73.44 41.29
C SER A 337 8.13 74.50 41.53
N SER A 338 9.37 74.21 41.14
CA SER A 338 10.50 75.15 41.23
C SER A 338 10.31 76.33 40.29
N LEU A 339 9.84 76.10 39.07
CA LEU A 339 9.52 77.11 38.07
C LEU A 339 8.46 78.07 38.60
N LYS A 340 7.33 77.54 39.10
CA LYS A 340 6.27 78.35 39.74
C LYS A 340 6.78 79.18 40.91
N SER A 341 7.68 78.62 41.71
CA SER A 341 8.30 79.34 42.83
C SER A 341 9.22 80.47 42.33
N MET A 342 10.01 80.24 41.28
CA MET A 342 10.85 81.25 40.64
C MET A 342 10.02 82.35 39.98
N GLU A 343 8.93 82.00 39.27
CA GLU A 343 8.00 82.97 38.69
C GLU A 343 7.35 83.84 39.76
N SER A 344 6.91 83.24 40.88
CA SER A 344 6.40 83.98 42.04
C SER A 344 7.46 84.90 42.66
N THR A 345 8.71 84.44 42.73
CA THR A 345 9.84 85.24 43.22
C THR A 345 10.18 86.39 42.26
N GLU A 346 10.19 86.14 40.95
CA GLU A 346 10.35 87.19 39.93
C GLU A 346 9.26 88.24 40.06
N GLN A 347 8.00 87.81 40.23
CA GLN A 347 6.87 88.71 40.40
C GLN A 347 7.00 89.56 41.68
N SER A 348 7.47 88.95 42.78
CA SER A 348 7.72 89.65 44.04
C SER A 348 8.85 90.67 43.91
N LEU A 349 9.98 90.29 43.30
CA LEU A 349 11.12 91.18 43.05
C LEU A 349 10.78 92.32 42.08
N ARG A 350 9.97 92.05 41.05
CA ARG A 350 9.43 93.10 40.16
C ARG A 350 8.55 94.08 40.93
N SER A 351 7.78 93.59 41.91
CA SER A 351 6.98 94.44 42.79
C SER A 351 7.85 95.26 43.74
N GLU A 352 8.95 94.70 44.26
CA GLU A 352 9.92 95.43 45.09
C GLU A 352 10.65 96.51 44.28
N LEU A 353 11.02 96.23 43.03
CA LEU A 353 11.63 97.22 42.11
C LEU A 353 10.71 98.41 41.79
N GLN A 354 9.40 98.26 41.98
CA GLN A 354 8.41 99.33 41.82
C GLN A 354 8.16 100.11 43.13
N GLN A 355 8.79 99.73 44.24
CA GLN A 355 8.75 100.50 45.48
C GLN A 355 9.95 101.47 45.53
N ASP A 356 9.69 102.73 45.83
CA ASP A 356 10.72 103.74 46.03
C ASP A 356 11.58 103.40 47.25
N LEU A 357 12.91 103.41 47.06
CA LEU A 357 13.89 103.14 48.11
C LEU A 357 13.85 104.28 49.14
N LEU A 358 13.10 104.09 50.24
CA LEU A 358 13.08 105.03 51.37
C LEU A 358 14.45 105.03 52.07
N THR A 359 15.26 105.97 51.61
CA THR A 359 16.39 106.69 52.19
C THR A 359 16.63 106.55 53.70
N GLN A 360 17.89 106.21 54.02
CA GLN A 360 18.76 106.65 55.13
C GLN A 360 18.10 106.92 56.50
N LEU A 361 18.55 106.17 57.53
CA LEU A 361 18.21 106.38 58.94
C LEU A 361 18.27 107.88 59.31
N SER A 362 17.23 108.36 60.00
CA SER A 362 17.24 109.70 60.54
C SER A 362 18.28 109.81 61.67
N VAL A 363 18.78 111.02 61.93
CA VAL A 363 19.74 111.29 63.02
C VAL A 363 19.21 110.82 64.38
N THR A 364 17.88 110.76 64.54
CA THR A 364 17.20 110.27 65.74
C THR A 364 17.29 108.76 65.87
N ASP A 365 17.12 108.02 64.77
CA ASP A 365 17.22 106.56 64.74
C ASP A 365 18.68 106.10 64.93
N GLN A 366 19.64 106.85 64.41
CA GLN A 366 21.07 106.58 64.62
C GLN A 366 21.46 106.75 66.11
N GLN A 367 20.91 107.77 66.78
CA GLN A 367 21.11 107.96 68.23
C GLN A 367 20.45 106.84 69.06
N GLU A 368 19.30 106.33 68.62
CA GLU A 368 18.62 105.20 69.28
C GLU A 368 19.40 103.89 69.11
N VAL A 369 19.96 103.66 67.92
CA VAL A 369 20.86 102.52 67.63
C VAL A 369 22.15 102.59 68.46
N ASP A 370 22.77 103.76 68.58
CA ASP A 370 23.96 103.93 69.42
C ASP A 370 23.64 103.70 70.91
N ARG A 371 22.49 104.20 71.39
CA ARG A 371 22.03 103.99 72.76
C ARG A 371 21.71 102.52 73.06
N LEU A 372 21.05 101.82 72.13
CA LEU A 372 20.76 100.40 72.25
C LEU A 372 22.05 99.56 72.20
N ASN A 373 23.05 99.94 71.40
CA ASN A 373 24.35 99.28 71.39
C ASN A 373 25.13 99.47 72.70
N ASP A 374 25.07 100.66 73.29
CA ASP A 374 25.67 100.92 74.61
C ASP A 374 24.94 100.15 75.72
N ASP A 375 23.60 100.05 75.66
CA ASP A 375 22.82 99.23 76.58
C ASP A 375 23.11 97.73 76.41
N ILE A 376 23.28 97.23 75.18
CA ILE A 376 23.72 95.85 74.91
C ILE A 376 25.11 95.61 75.50
N ARG A 377 26.05 96.55 75.38
CA ARG A 377 27.39 96.42 75.99
C ARG A 377 27.32 96.41 77.51
N ARG A 378 26.54 97.31 78.14
CA ARG A 378 26.35 97.33 79.60
C ARG A 378 25.72 96.04 80.11
N LEU A 379 24.62 95.59 79.49
CA LEU A 379 23.93 94.35 79.88
C LEU A 379 24.78 93.10 79.64
N THR A 380 25.64 93.08 78.61
CA THR A 380 26.56 91.96 78.38
C THR A 380 27.68 91.92 79.44
N GLN A 381 28.15 93.08 79.91
CA GLN A 381 29.12 93.20 81.01
C GLN A 381 28.49 92.75 82.34
N GLU A 382 27.29 93.25 82.67
CA GLU A 382 26.54 92.85 83.87
C GLU A 382 26.23 91.34 83.87
N ASN A 383 25.88 90.77 82.71
CA ASN A 383 25.64 89.33 82.59
C ASN A 383 26.93 88.51 82.76
N LYS A 384 28.09 89.01 82.30
CA LYS A 384 29.39 88.38 82.57
C LYS A 384 29.78 88.43 84.05
N GLU A 385 29.54 89.56 84.73
CA GLU A 385 29.82 89.71 86.15
C GLU A 385 28.89 88.82 87.00
N ALA A 386 27.59 88.80 86.69
CA ALA A 386 26.63 87.91 87.33
C ALA A 386 26.96 86.42 87.07
N PHE A 387 27.41 86.07 85.86
CA PHE A 387 27.86 84.71 85.54
C PHE A 387 29.14 84.31 86.32
N SER A 388 30.07 85.25 86.48
CA SER A 388 31.31 85.04 87.23
C SER A 388 31.04 84.88 88.73
N GLU A 389 30.14 85.68 89.29
CA GLU A 389 29.72 85.58 90.69
C GLU A 389 28.96 84.27 90.97
N ARG A 390 28.14 83.81 90.01
CA ARG A 390 27.49 82.49 90.06
C ARG A 390 28.51 81.34 90.06
N MET A 391 29.52 81.41 89.18
CA MET A 391 30.61 80.42 89.14
C MET A 391 31.43 80.39 90.44
N ARG A 392 31.66 81.56 91.08
CA ARG A 392 32.36 81.62 92.38
C ARG A 392 31.55 80.94 93.50
N LEU A 393 30.24 81.19 93.54
CA LEU A 393 29.34 80.58 94.53
C LEU A 393 29.09 79.07 94.28
N GLU A 394 29.18 78.60 93.04
CA GLU A 394 29.15 77.16 92.71
C GLU A 394 30.45 76.44 93.12
N ALA A 395 31.60 77.12 93.08
CA ALA A 395 32.89 76.56 93.48
C ALA A 395 33.05 76.42 95.02
N GLU A 396 32.40 77.28 95.82
CA GLU A 396 32.39 77.17 97.30
C GLU A 396 31.44 76.07 97.83
N LYS A 397 30.65 75.43 96.96
CA LYS A 397 29.62 74.45 97.36
C LYS A 397 30.04 72.97 97.15
N ASN A 398 31.28 72.70 96.70
CA ASN A 398 31.81 71.34 96.49
C ASN A 398 32.97 71.00 97.43
#